data_AF-A0A9D5W1T0-F1
#
_entry.id   AF-A0A9D5W1T0-F1
#
_cell.length_a   1.000
_cell.length_b   1.000
_cell.length_c   1.000
_cell.angle_alpha   90.00
_cell.angle_beta   90.00
_cell.angle_gamma   90.00
#
_symmetry.space_group_name_H-M   'P 1'
#
loop_
_entity.id
_entity.type
_entity.pdbx_description
1 polymer ?
#
loop_
_entity_poly.entity_id
_entity_poly.type
_entity_poly.pdbx_seq_one_letter_code
_entity_poly.pdbx_strand_id
1 'polypeptide(L)'
;APNIAPNIQNIGVMLPYTPLHYLLIDTPLIMTSANISELPIIKDNAEALSKLFNLSDYILLHNREIKNHCDDSVAKIINQRPHLVRRARGYAASPIRLPFKLEKKILALGSHQKSVIALGIEDKAIASQYIGELSDIQSHLRFKEVITNLMSMYNFKPDLVIHDKHPGYYSTKWAKASNYPLVSIQHHYAHALSVMADNEVKLGKEILAVTWDGTGYGFGSIDPNPTIWGGEFLLSSYHEYKRVYHFDYFKLLGGEKAVLEPKRTALSLLIHIYGRDALEMNLTCLKAFTEIERQGLFTAWEKGINSPLCSSVGRIIDGAASILDLLQVISYEGQSGMMMEDIYDHRVKDFYPYMIKDGIIYWQGFIRAMIEDRSEINVKITRFINTLAQTVVEIAEEIGIPIGLTGGVFQNKVLTEKIIELGIKKGITILTHKNVPANDGGLFLGQIVFQPL
;
A
#
# COMPACT_ATOMS: atom_id res chain seq x y z
N ALA A 1 24.55 9.75 -12.01
CA ALA A 1 24.56 8.30 -12.27
C ALA A 1 23.13 7.85 -12.63
N PRO A 2 22.80 7.68 -13.92
CA PRO A 2 21.44 7.36 -14.38
C PRO A 2 20.94 5.98 -13.94
N ASN A 3 21.83 5.08 -13.51
CA ASN A 3 21.50 3.70 -13.14
C ASN A 3 21.03 3.51 -11.69
N ILE A 4 21.02 4.57 -10.85
CA ILE A 4 20.64 4.45 -9.43
C ILE A 4 19.12 4.33 -9.27
N ALA A 5 18.37 5.17 -9.99
CA ALA A 5 16.91 5.20 -9.97
C ALA A 5 16.41 5.46 -11.41
N PRO A 6 16.42 4.43 -12.29
CA PRO A 6 16.03 4.63 -13.68
C PRO A 6 14.55 5.02 -13.78
N ASN A 7 14.25 5.98 -14.67
CA ASN A 7 12.90 6.47 -14.97
C ASN A 7 12.17 7.17 -13.80
N ILE A 8 12.91 7.59 -12.77
CA ILE A 8 12.38 8.37 -11.63
C ILE A 8 13.41 9.46 -11.29
N GLN A 9 12.97 10.70 -11.08
CA GLN A 9 13.81 11.84 -10.73
C GLN A 9 14.21 11.86 -9.25
N ASN A 10 13.40 11.24 -8.39
CA ASN A 10 13.64 11.17 -6.96
C ASN A 10 14.63 10.06 -6.60
N ILE A 11 15.62 10.39 -5.76
CA ILE A 11 16.62 9.45 -5.24
C ILE A 11 16.47 9.38 -3.72
N GLY A 12 16.52 8.17 -3.16
CA GLY A 12 16.62 7.95 -1.72
C GLY A 12 18.00 8.36 -1.22
N VAL A 13 18.05 9.30 -0.28
CA VAL A 13 19.31 9.79 0.31
C VAL A 13 19.31 9.51 1.81
N MET A 14 20.46 9.10 2.33
CA MET A 14 20.70 8.94 3.76
C MET A 14 22.03 9.58 4.15
N LEU A 15 22.12 10.03 5.40
CA LEU A 15 23.35 10.60 5.96
C LEU A 15 24.13 9.55 6.77
N PRO A 16 25.45 9.73 6.96
CA PRO A 16 26.23 8.90 7.87
C PRO A 16 25.61 8.89 9.28
N TYR A 17 25.23 7.72 9.78
CA TYR A 17 24.56 7.56 11.09
C TYR A 17 25.31 6.65 12.07
N THR A 18 26.47 6.10 11.67
CA THR A 18 27.37 5.33 12.54
C THR A 18 28.80 5.85 12.44
N PRO A 19 29.66 5.67 13.45
CA PRO A 19 31.07 6.06 13.36
C PRO A 19 31.79 5.43 12.16
N LEU A 20 31.45 4.18 11.80
CA LEU A 20 32.02 3.51 10.63
C LEU A 20 31.69 4.26 9.32
N HIS A 21 30.47 4.81 9.21
CA HIS A 21 30.09 5.57 8.03
C HIS A 21 30.93 6.85 7.89
N TYR A 22 31.19 7.56 8.99
CA TYR A 22 32.06 8.75 8.96
C TYR A 22 33.52 8.43 8.60
N LEU A 23 33.98 7.21 8.89
CA LEU A 23 35.33 6.76 8.54
C LEU A 23 35.45 6.31 7.07
N LEU A 24 34.36 5.76 6.50
CA LEU A 24 34.35 5.22 5.13
C LEU A 24 33.93 6.24 4.07
N ILE A 25 33.06 7.18 4.43
CA ILE A 25 32.40 8.05 3.44
C ILE A 25 33.26 9.28 3.17
N ASP A 26 33.94 9.26 2.03
CA ASP A 26 34.55 10.43 1.38
C ASP A 26 33.78 10.87 0.11
N THR A 27 32.88 10.00 -0.38
CA THR A 27 32.07 10.15 -1.58
C THR A 27 30.69 9.48 -1.39
N PRO A 28 29.65 9.83 -2.19
CA PRO A 28 28.34 9.18 -2.07
C PRO A 28 28.42 7.67 -2.40
N LEU A 29 27.97 6.84 -1.47
CA LEU A 29 27.93 5.38 -1.61
C LEU A 29 26.49 4.86 -1.77
N ILE A 30 26.33 3.77 -2.53
CA ILE A 30 25.08 3.03 -2.59
C ILE A 30 24.96 2.17 -1.33
N MET A 31 23.90 2.37 -0.56
CA MET A 31 23.57 1.57 0.61
C MET A 31 22.23 0.89 0.36
N THR A 32 22.26 -0.43 0.17
CA THR A 32 21.07 -1.28 0.04
C THR A 32 21.12 -2.40 1.07
N SER A 33 19.96 -3.02 1.35
CA SER A 33 19.89 -4.14 2.26
C SER A 33 20.74 -5.32 1.74
N ALA A 34 21.53 -5.90 2.65
CA ALA A 34 22.42 -7.01 2.34
C ALA A 34 21.64 -8.34 2.36
N ASN A 35 20.93 -8.63 1.27
CA ASN A 35 20.11 -9.82 1.09
C ASN A 35 19.99 -10.19 -0.39
N ILE A 36 19.62 -11.45 -0.64
CA ILE A 36 19.07 -11.85 -1.94
C ILE A 36 17.66 -11.26 -2.03
N SER A 37 17.24 -10.83 -3.23
CA SER A 37 15.93 -10.21 -3.46
C SER A 37 14.80 -10.95 -2.73
N GLU A 38 13.90 -10.17 -2.12
CA GLU A 38 12.74 -10.63 -1.32
C GLU A 38 13.05 -11.33 0.00
N LEU A 39 14.31 -11.66 0.30
CA LEU A 39 14.68 -12.23 1.60
C LEU A 39 14.97 -11.14 2.65
N PRO A 40 14.78 -11.44 3.96
CA PRO A 40 15.13 -10.51 5.03
C PRO A 40 16.61 -10.13 5.05
N ILE A 41 16.93 -8.96 5.62
CA ILE A 41 18.31 -8.51 5.81
C ILE A 41 19.10 -9.48 6.70
N ILE A 42 20.31 -9.84 6.25
CA ILE A 42 21.21 -10.74 6.96
C ILE A 42 21.81 -10.02 8.17
N LYS A 43 21.79 -10.67 9.33
CA LYS A 43 22.36 -10.13 10.59
C LYS A 43 23.58 -10.91 11.11
N ASP A 44 23.72 -12.17 10.70
CA ASP A 44 24.72 -13.10 11.22
C ASP A 44 25.94 -13.19 10.28
N ASN A 45 27.15 -13.05 10.83
CA ASN A 45 28.39 -13.05 10.05
C ASN A 45 28.58 -14.31 9.19
N ALA A 46 28.28 -15.49 9.75
CA ALA A 46 28.40 -16.75 9.03
C ALA A 46 27.41 -16.86 7.85
N GLU A 47 26.20 -16.33 8.03
CA GLU A 47 25.20 -16.28 6.97
C GLU A 47 25.62 -15.30 5.86
N ALA A 48 26.17 -14.14 6.23
CA ALA A 48 26.68 -13.15 5.28
C ALA A 48 27.80 -13.74 4.40
N LEU A 49 28.77 -14.41 5.02
CA LEU A 49 29.85 -15.10 4.29
C LEU A 49 29.31 -16.21 3.38
N SER A 50 28.29 -16.95 3.79
CA SER A 50 27.71 -18.03 2.98
C SER A 50 26.91 -17.49 1.79
N LYS A 51 26.05 -16.50 2.02
CA LYS A 51 25.08 -16.01 1.02
C LYS A 51 25.60 -14.90 0.11
N LEU A 52 26.48 -14.03 0.61
CA LEU A 52 26.89 -12.81 -0.10
C LEU A 52 28.26 -12.91 -0.77
N PHE A 53 29.05 -13.96 -0.48
CA PHE A 53 30.39 -14.13 -1.03
C PHE A 53 30.42 -14.13 -2.56
N ASN A 54 29.43 -14.74 -3.21
CA ASN A 54 29.33 -14.76 -4.68
C ASN A 54 28.73 -13.48 -5.27
N LEU A 55 28.23 -12.56 -4.43
CA LEU A 55 27.58 -11.31 -4.85
C LEU A 55 28.43 -10.06 -4.56
N SER A 56 29.50 -10.20 -3.76
CA SER A 56 30.29 -9.08 -3.26
C SER A 56 31.78 -9.36 -3.42
N ASP A 57 32.54 -8.38 -3.93
CA ASP A 57 34.00 -8.49 -4.01
C ASP A 57 34.66 -8.52 -2.62
N TYR A 58 34.06 -7.83 -1.65
CA TYR A 58 34.55 -7.74 -0.27
C TYR A 58 33.37 -7.74 0.72
N ILE A 59 33.63 -8.27 1.92
CA ILE A 59 32.68 -8.28 3.03
C ILE A 59 33.38 -7.70 4.26
N LEU A 60 32.85 -6.58 4.78
CA LEU A 60 33.33 -5.94 6.00
C LEU A 60 32.43 -6.32 7.19
N LEU A 61 33.00 -7.00 8.18
CA LEU A 61 32.29 -7.52 9.36
C LEU A 61 32.83 -6.93 10.67
N HIS A 62 32.10 -7.15 11.76
CA HIS A 62 32.55 -6.84 13.12
C HIS A 62 32.14 -7.93 14.13
N ASN A 63 32.74 -7.91 15.30
CA ASN A 63 32.47 -8.86 16.40
C ASN A 63 31.35 -8.42 17.36
N ARG A 64 30.66 -7.30 17.10
CA ARG A 64 29.47 -6.90 17.85
C ARG A 64 28.24 -7.57 17.24
N GLU A 65 27.65 -8.55 17.91
CA GLU A 65 26.48 -9.25 17.38
C GLU A 65 25.27 -8.31 17.17
N ILE A 66 24.59 -8.49 16.03
CA ILE A 66 23.33 -7.81 15.73
C ILE A 66 22.19 -8.72 16.21
N LYS A 67 21.64 -8.44 17.39
CA LYS A 67 20.61 -9.30 17.98
C LYS A 67 19.31 -9.28 17.19
N ASN A 68 18.83 -8.06 16.91
CA ASN A 68 17.62 -7.82 16.12
C ASN A 68 18.03 -7.15 14.81
N HIS A 69 17.46 -7.66 13.72
CA HIS A 69 17.55 -6.98 12.44
C HIS A 69 16.77 -5.68 12.47
N CYS A 70 17.17 -4.75 11.62
CA CYS A 70 16.50 -3.48 11.50
C CYS A 70 16.87 -2.87 10.15
N ASP A 71 15.93 -2.86 9.21
CA ASP A 71 16.06 -2.10 7.98
C ASP A 71 16.18 -0.60 8.23
N ASP A 72 16.72 0.13 7.27
CA ASP A 72 16.64 1.59 7.27
C ASP A 72 15.20 2.07 7.13
N SER A 73 14.85 3.09 7.91
CA SER A 73 13.57 3.78 7.71
C SER A 73 13.61 4.58 6.42
N VAL A 74 12.48 4.63 5.73
CA VAL A 74 12.32 5.40 4.49
C VAL A 74 11.18 6.38 4.67
N ALA A 75 11.42 7.63 4.33
CA ALA A 75 10.43 8.70 4.39
C ALA A 75 10.49 9.53 3.12
N LYS A 76 9.35 10.15 2.79
CA LYS A 76 9.20 11.08 1.67
C LYS A 76 8.57 12.36 2.17
N ILE A 77 8.98 13.50 1.62
CA ILE A 77 8.33 14.77 1.95
C ILE A 77 7.08 14.94 1.08
N ILE A 78 5.93 15.02 1.72
CA ILE A 78 4.62 15.29 1.10
C ILE A 78 4.00 16.44 1.89
N ASN A 79 3.56 17.50 1.19
CA ASN A 79 3.00 18.71 1.79
C ASN A 79 3.88 19.28 2.93
N GLN A 80 5.20 19.38 2.67
CA GLN A 80 6.21 19.89 3.60
C GLN A 80 6.38 19.08 4.91
N ARG A 81 5.84 17.85 4.98
CA ARG A 81 5.97 16.98 6.14
C ARG A 81 6.59 15.64 5.74
N PRO A 82 7.34 14.99 6.64
CA PRO A 82 7.80 13.62 6.41
C PRO A 82 6.62 12.64 6.51
N HIS A 83 6.43 11.87 5.46
CA HIS A 83 5.52 10.73 5.40
C HIS A 83 6.37 9.46 5.35
N LEU A 84 6.17 8.56 6.30
CA LEU A 84 6.91 7.30 6.32
C LEU A 84 6.42 6.38 5.20
N VAL A 85 7.36 5.80 4.47
CA VAL A 85 7.14 4.66 3.58
C VAL A 85 7.47 3.37 4.33
N ARG A 86 8.50 3.41 5.19
CA ARG A 86 8.92 2.30 6.05
C ARG A 86 9.32 2.83 7.43
N ARG A 87 8.64 2.34 8.47
CA ARG A 87 8.98 2.60 9.88
C ARG A 87 9.88 1.49 10.42
N ALA A 88 11.18 1.75 10.52
CA ALA A 88 12.17 0.79 11.01
C ALA A 88 13.24 1.50 11.86
N ARG A 89 14.51 1.54 11.45
CA ARG A 89 15.62 2.14 12.22
C ARG A 89 15.34 3.58 12.62
N GLY A 90 15.61 3.92 13.88
CA GLY A 90 15.38 5.25 14.44
C GLY A 90 13.93 5.52 14.87
N TYR A 91 12.98 4.65 14.51
CA TYR A 91 11.57 4.78 14.90
C TYR A 91 11.09 3.59 15.73
N ALA A 92 11.33 2.36 15.28
CA ALA A 92 10.99 1.17 16.05
C ALA A 92 12.04 0.93 17.16
N ALA A 93 11.67 0.59 18.40
CA ALA A 93 10.33 0.33 18.93
C ALA A 93 9.76 1.51 19.75
N SER A 94 10.01 2.76 19.35
CA SER A 94 9.44 3.94 20.04
C SER A 94 7.91 3.83 20.07
N PRO A 95 7.28 3.96 21.26
CA PRO A 95 5.83 3.88 21.39
C PRO A 95 5.11 4.98 20.60
N ILE A 96 3.96 4.62 20.03
CA ILE A 96 2.98 5.54 19.45
C ILE A 96 1.87 5.72 20.47
N ARG A 97 1.51 6.96 20.80
CA ARG A 97 0.43 7.25 21.74
C ARG A 97 -0.93 7.02 21.07
N LEU A 98 -1.83 6.34 21.76
CA LEU A 98 -3.18 6.04 21.31
C LEU A 98 -4.17 7.12 21.79
N PRO A 99 -5.28 7.33 21.07
CA PRO A 99 -6.29 8.33 21.44
C PRO A 99 -7.08 7.99 22.72
N PHE A 100 -7.02 6.73 23.17
CA PHE A 100 -7.69 6.21 24.36
C PHE A 100 -6.89 5.04 24.95
N LYS A 101 -7.21 4.66 26.19
CA LYS A 101 -6.63 3.48 26.85
C LYS A 101 -7.31 2.21 26.34
N LEU A 102 -6.51 1.19 26.06
CA LEU A 102 -6.95 -0.15 25.74
C LEU A 102 -7.36 -0.89 27.01
N GLU A 103 -8.44 -1.68 26.91
CA GLU A 103 -8.91 -2.55 27.99
C GLU A 103 -8.12 -3.86 28.10
N LYS A 104 -7.49 -4.28 27.00
CA LYS A 104 -6.77 -5.55 26.85
C LYS A 104 -5.37 -5.32 26.32
N LYS A 105 -4.46 -6.23 26.67
CA LYS A 105 -3.15 -6.35 26.02
C LYS A 105 -3.32 -7.00 24.66
N ILE A 106 -3.07 -6.26 23.59
CA ILE A 106 -3.31 -6.69 22.21
C ILE A 106 -2.00 -7.01 21.52
N LEU A 107 -1.93 -8.16 20.83
CA LEU A 107 -0.91 -8.44 19.83
C LEU A 107 -1.54 -8.25 18.44
N ALA A 108 -1.13 -7.21 17.73
CA ALA A 108 -1.50 -6.99 16.34
C ALA A 108 -0.46 -7.63 15.41
N LEU A 109 -0.90 -8.47 14.49
CA LEU A 109 -0.02 -9.21 13.59
C LEU A 109 0.31 -8.48 12.28
N GLY A 110 -0.33 -7.35 12.05
CA GLY A 110 -0.17 -6.55 10.83
C GLY A 110 -0.71 -7.25 9.58
N SER A 111 -0.13 -6.88 8.46
CA SER A 111 -0.40 -7.34 7.10
C SER A 111 0.51 -8.51 6.68
N HIS A 112 0.26 -9.06 5.49
CA HIS A 112 1.16 -10.00 4.82
C HIS A 112 2.29 -9.30 4.08
N GLN A 113 1.99 -8.19 3.41
CA GLN A 113 2.96 -7.36 2.72
C GLN A 113 3.51 -6.30 3.67
N LYS A 114 4.79 -5.93 3.54
CA LYS A 114 5.43 -4.91 4.40
C LYS A 114 5.17 -5.12 5.90
N SER A 115 5.17 -6.38 6.34
CA SER A 115 4.66 -6.79 7.63
C SER A 115 5.38 -6.13 8.81
N VAL A 116 4.60 -5.70 9.79
CA VAL A 116 5.02 -5.15 11.07
C VAL A 116 4.04 -5.65 12.12
N ILE A 117 4.55 -6.25 13.19
CA ILE A 117 3.73 -6.64 14.35
C ILE A 117 3.78 -5.54 15.41
N ALA A 118 2.82 -5.50 16.32
CA ALA A 118 2.86 -4.55 17.41
C ALA A 118 2.15 -5.02 18.68
N LEU A 119 2.60 -4.50 19.82
CA LEU A 119 1.99 -4.68 21.13
C LEU A 119 1.15 -3.44 21.47
N GLY A 120 -0.11 -3.64 21.84
CA GLY A 120 -0.98 -2.64 22.45
C GLY A 120 -0.97 -2.79 23.97
N ILE A 121 -0.53 -1.75 24.69
CA ILE A 121 -0.47 -1.71 26.15
C ILE A 121 -0.97 -0.34 26.62
N GLU A 122 -2.00 -0.32 27.47
CA GLU A 122 -2.59 0.93 28.00
C GLU A 122 -2.94 1.90 26.86
N ASP A 123 -2.34 3.10 26.81
CA ASP A 123 -2.54 4.10 25.77
C ASP A 123 -1.40 4.12 24.73
N LYS A 124 -0.72 2.98 24.50
CA LYS A 124 0.46 2.90 23.62
C LYS A 124 0.41 1.71 22.66
N ALA A 125 0.89 1.94 21.45
CA ALA A 125 1.24 0.92 20.47
C ALA A 125 2.76 0.86 20.29
N ILE A 126 3.33 -0.34 20.40
CA ILE A 126 4.78 -0.59 20.30
C ILE A 126 5.01 -1.51 19.12
N ALA A 127 5.45 -0.94 18.00
CA ALA A 127 5.70 -1.67 16.77
C ALA A 127 7.07 -2.36 16.78
N SER A 128 7.16 -3.53 16.15
CA SER A 128 8.42 -4.13 15.75
C SER A 128 9.11 -3.30 14.68
N GLN A 129 10.34 -3.69 14.34
CA GLN A 129 10.94 -3.34 13.07
C GLN A 129 10.12 -3.89 11.89
N TYR A 130 10.41 -3.37 10.71
CA TYR A 130 9.97 -3.92 9.42
C TYR A 130 10.43 -5.37 9.25
N ILE A 131 9.50 -6.27 8.91
CA ILE A 131 9.78 -7.69 8.68
C ILE A 131 9.86 -7.97 7.17
N GLY A 132 9.03 -7.30 6.37
CA GLY A 132 8.96 -7.50 4.92
C GLY A 132 7.75 -8.34 4.48
N GLU A 133 7.87 -8.97 3.31
CA GLU A 133 6.85 -9.86 2.76
C GLU A 133 6.87 -11.22 3.48
N LEU A 134 5.71 -11.77 3.83
CA LEU A 134 5.59 -13.07 4.50
C LEU A 134 5.37 -14.24 3.53
N SER A 135 6.09 -14.26 2.41
CA SER A 135 5.83 -15.17 1.29
C SER A 135 6.68 -16.45 1.30
N ASP A 136 7.74 -16.51 2.10
CA ASP A 136 8.73 -17.59 2.10
C ASP A 136 9.04 -18.12 3.51
N ILE A 137 9.75 -19.26 3.57
CA ILE A 137 10.04 -19.94 4.85
C ILE A 137 10.95 -19.08 5.74
N GLN A 138 11.90 -18.33 5.18
CA GLN A 138 12.80 -17.48 5.97
C GLN A 138 12.04 -16.32 6.60
N SER A 139 11.16 -15.65 5.84
CA SER A 139 10.28 -14.61 6.40
C SER A 139 9.29 -15.16 7.43
N HIS A 140 8.82 -16.40 7.30
CA HIS A 140 7.99 -17.08 8.31
C HIS A 140 8.72 -17.35 9.62
N LEU A 141 9.95 -17.85 9.56
CA LEU A 141 10.79 -18.06 10.73
C LEU A 141 11.12 -16.73 11.40
N ARG A 142 11.41 -15.71 10.59
CA ARG A 142 11.65 -14.34 11.04
C ARG A 142 10.47 -13.77 11.79
N PHE A 143 9.27 -13.91 11.24
CA PHE A 143 8.04 -13.43 11.87
C PHE A 143 7.84 -14.04 13.27
N LYS A 144 8.07 -15.35 13.42
CA LYS A 144 8.01 -16.03 14.72
C LYS A 144 9.07 -15.54 15.70
N GLU A 145 10.31 -15.35 15.23
CA GLU A 145 11.43 -14.80 16.02
C GLU A 145 11.05 -13.41 16.56
N VAL A 146 10.52 -12.53 15.70
CA VAL A 146 10.14 -11.16 16.07
C VAL A 146 9.02 -11.14 17.10
N ILE A 147 7.98 -11.96 16.94
CA ILE A 147 6.91 -12.07 17.94
C ILE A 147 7.49 -12.49 19.29
N THR A 148 8.30 -13.54 19.30
CA THR A 148 8.89 -14.09 20.53
C THR A 148 9.78 -13.08 21.24
N ASN A 149 10.68 -12.43 20.47
CA ASN A 149 11.61 -11.44 21.00
C ASN A 149 10.88 -10.21 21.55
N LEU A 150 9.91 -9.68 20.79
CA LEU A 150 9.16 -8.48 21.19
C LEU A 150 8.33 -8.74 22.45
N MET A 151 7.64 -9.89 22.51
CA MET A 151 6.88 -10.27 23.71
C MET A 151 7.78 -10.47 24.93
N SER A 152 8.92 -11.14 24.76
CA SER A 152 9.89 -11.36 25.85
C SER A 152 10.47 -10.04 26.37
N MET A 153 10.84 -9.12 25.47
CA MET A 153 11.42 -7.82 25.82
C MET A 153 10.51 -6.96 26.70
N TYR A 154 9.19 -7.06 26.51
CA TYR A 154 8.19 -6.32 27.29
C TYR A 154 7.52 -7.17 28.38
N ASN A 155 7.97 -8.40 28.63
CA ASN A 155 7.30 -9.37 29.49
C ASN A 155 5.78 -9.44 29.23
N PHE A 156 5.43 -9.52 27.95
CA PHE A 156 4.09 -9.34 27.44
C PHE A 156 3.42 -10.68 27.18
N LYS A 157 2.18 -10.82 27.65
CA LYS A 157 1.27 -11.92 27.31
C LYS A 157 -0.01 -11.30 26.74
N PRO A 158 -0.38 -11.61 25.48
CA PRO A 158 -1.58 -11.05 24.88
C PRO A 158 -2.84 -11.62 25.55
N ASP A 159 -3.78 -10.73 25.84
CA ASP A 159 -5.16 -11.08 26.16
C ASP A 159 -5.95 -11.34 24.87
N LEU A 160 -5.52 -10.72 23.76
CA LEU A 160 -6.16 -10.82 22.45
C LEU A 160 -5.11 -10.70 21.34
N VAL A 161 -5.26 -11.51 20.28
CA VAL A 161 -4.50 -11.39 19.04
C VAL A 161 -5.42 -10.91 17.93
N ILE A 162 -5.02 -9.84 17.24
CA ILE A 162 -5.76 -9.29 16.11
C ILE A 162 -4.99 -9.53 14.82
N HIS A 163 -5.68 -10.00 13.80
CA HIS A 163 -5.10 -10.33 12.49
C HIS A 163 -6.01 -9.92 11.34
N ASP A 164 -5.47 -9.88 10.13
CA ASP A 164 -6.23 -9.58 8.91
C ASP A 164 -7.26 -10.70 8.61
N LYS A 165 -8.41 -10.33 8.05
CA LYS A 165 -9.47 -11.27 7.66
C LYS A 165 -9.05 -12.22 6.51
N HIS A 166 -8.03 -11.90 5.73
CA HIS A 166 -7.58 -12.73 4.61
C HIS A 166 -7.14 -14.13 5.11
N PRO A 167 -7.78 -15.23 4.66
CA PRO A 167 -7.54 -16.57 5.20
C PRO A 167 -6.20 -17.16 4.74
N GLY A 168 -5.67 -16.71 3.61
CA GLY A 168 -4.42 -17.21 3.03
C GLY A 168 -3.14 -16.63 3.64
N TYR A 169 -3.23 -15.52 4.39
CA TYR A 169 -2.06 -14.82 4.92
C TYR A 169 -1.32 -15.66 5.97
N TYR A 170 0.00 -15.55 5.99
CA TYR A 170 0.80 -16.28 6.97
C TYR A 170 0.51 -15.81 8.40
N SER A 171 0.35 -14.51 8.61
CA SER A 171 -0.04 -13.92 9.91
C SER A 171 -1.36 -14.53 10.41
N THR A 172 -2.37 -14.67 9.55
CA THR A 172 -3.64 -15.33 9.86
C THR A 172 -3.47 -16.81 10.22
N LYS A 173 -2.64 -17.55 9.47
CA LYS A 173 -2.34 -18.96 9.76
C LYS A 173 -1.62 -19.11 11.11
N TRP A 174 -0.68 -18.23 11.40
CA TRP A 174 0.02 -18.18 12.69
C TRP A 174 -0.95 -17.88 13.83
N ALA A 175 -1.85 -16.89 13.67
CA ALA A 175 -2.84 -16.51 14.67
C ALA A 175 -3.69 -17.70 15.09
N LYS A 176 -4.24 -18.43 14.11
CA LYS A 176 -5.07 -19.63 14.33
C LYS A 176 -4.34 -20.75 15.06
N ALA A 177 -3.02 -20.82 14.96
CA ALA A 177 -2.19 -21.81 15.65
C ALA A 177 -1.70 -21.35 17.04
N SER A 178 -1.91 -20.09 17.42
CA SER A 178 -1.29 -19.47 18.61
C SER A 178 -1.99 -19.76 19.95
N ASN A 179 -3.16 -20.40 19.93
CA ASN A 179 -4.02 -20.70 21.10
C ASN A 179 -4.50 -19.48 21.93
N TYR A 180 -4.26 -18.25 21.46
CA TYR A 180 -4.81 -17.05 22.09
C TYR A 180 -6.24 -16.76 21.60
N PRO A 181 -7.05 -15.99 22.34
CA PRO A 181 -8.26 -15.39 21.81
C PRO A 181 -7.96 -14.58 20.54
N LEU A 182 -8.75 -14.77 19.48
CA LEU A 182 -8.50 -14.18 18.16
C LEU A 182 -9.66 -13.31 17.72
N VAL A 183 -9.34 -12.18 17.12
CA VAL A 183 -10.30 -11.34 16.38
C VAL A 183 -9.69 -11.00 15.02
N SER A 184 -10.47 -11.20 13.96
CA SER A 184 -10.10 -10.79 12.60
C SER A 184 -10.69 -9.43 12.27
N ILE A 185 -9.95 -8.57 11.59
CA ILE A 185 -10.43 -7.28 11.08
C ILE A 185 -10.31 -7.19 9.55
N GLN A 186 -11.23 -6.48 8.92
CA GLN A 186 -11.16 -6.20 7.48
C GLN A 186 -10.00 -5.24 7.19
N HIS A 187 -9.24 -5.52 6.13
CA HIS A 187 -8.00 -4.82 5.77
C HIS A 187 -8.15 -3.30 5.62
N HIS A 188 -9.08 -2.84 4.79
CA HIS A 188 -9.31 -1.41 4.55
C HIS A 188 -9.85 -0.69 5.79
N TYR A 189 -10.65 -1.36 6.59
CA TYR A 189 -11.09 -0.83 7.88
C TYR A 189 -9.92 -0.69 8.85
N ALA A 190 -8.97 -1.64 8.89
CA ALA A 190 -7.74 -1.46 9.65
C ALA A 190 -6.91 -0.26 9.14
N HIS A 191 -6.84 -0.02 7.82
CA HIS A 191 -6.24 1.20 7.28
C HIS A 191 -6.96 2.48 7.74
N ALA A 192 -8.29 2.47 7.78
CA ALA A 192 -9.10 3.59 8.28
C ALA A 192 -8.83 3.88 9.77
N LEU A 193 -8.85 2.84 10.60
CA LEU A 193 -8.55 2.96 12.02
C LEU A 193 -7.13 3.44 12.30
N SER A 194 -6.17 3.02 11.45
CA SER A 194 -4.78 3.44 11.55
C SER A 194 -4.64 4.96 11.37
N VAL A 195 -5.22 5.54 10.30
CA VAL A 195 -5.15 6.99 10.09
C VAL A 195 -5.91 7.78 11.14
N MET A 196 -7.02 7.25 11.68
CA MET A 196 -7.75 7.84 12.81
C MET A 196 -6.88 7.91 14.06
N ALA A 197 -6.27 6.78 14.44
CA ALA A 197 -5.44 6.69 15.63
C ALA A 197 -4.18 7.55 15.54
N ASP A 198 -3.52 7.56 14.37
CA ASP A 198 -2.31 8.36 14.14
C ASP A 198 -2.59 9.88 14.14
N ASN A 199 -3.87 10.26 13.98
CA ASN A 199 -4.35 11.63 14.11
C ASN A 199 -5.07 11.92 15.44
N GLU A 200 -5.01 10.99 16.40
CA GLU A 200 -5.61 11.11 17.73
C GLU A 200 -7.14 11.40 17.72
N VAL A 201 -7.84 10.92 16.70
CA VAL A 201 -9.30 11.00 16.62
C VAL A 201 -9.90 10.34 17.87
N LYS A 202 -10.77 11.07 18.59
CA LYS A 202 -11.32 10.58 19.87
C LYS A 202 -12.38 9.51 19.66
N LEU A 203 -12.53 8.64 20.66
CA LEU A 203 -13.60 7.65 20.70
C LEU A 203 -14.97 8.33 20.53
N GLY A 204 -15.88 7.72 19.76
CA GLY A 204 -17.19 8.29 19.44
C GLY A 204 -17.20 9.34 18.33
N LYS A 205 -16.06 9.59 17.66
CA LYS A 205 -15.99 10.39 16.43
C LYS A 205 -15.84 9.48 15.21
N GLU A 206 -16.38 9.96 14.11
CA GLU A 206 -16.31 9.30 12.80
C GLU A 206 -15.48 10.13 11.83
N ILE A 207 -14.89 9.44 10.85
CA ILE A 207 -14.29 10.05 9.68
C ILE A 207 -14.78 9.36 8.41
N LEU A 208 -14.64 10.03 7.28
CA LEU A 208 -14.69 9.39 5.97
C LEU A 208 -13.28 8.94 5.59
N ALA A 209 -12.97 7.66 5.78
CA ALA A 209 -11.69 7.11 5.39
C ALA A 209 -11.69 6.78 3.88
N VAL A 210 -10.78 7.38 3.14
CA VAL A 210 -10.48 7.03 1.76
C VAL A 210 -9.37 5.98 1.78
N THR A 211 -9.74 4.73 1.55
CA THR A 211 -8.84 3.57 1.68
C THR A 211 -8.49 3.07 0.28
N TRP A 212 -7.47 3.67 -0.33
CA TRP A 212 -7.05 3.36 -1.70
C TRP A 212 -5.74 2.60 -1.70
N ASP A 213 -5.77 1.38 -2.22
CA ASP A 213 -4.67 0.43 -2.18
C ASP A 213 -4.60 -0.44 -3.45
N GLY A 214 -3.58 -1.28 -3.53
CA GLY A 214 -3.41 -2.25 -4.60
C GLY A 214 -4.36 -3.45 -4.48
N THR A 215 -4.39 -4.10 -3.32
CA THR A 215 -5.24 -5.27 -3.08
C THR A 215 -5.57 -5.40 -1.61
N GLY A 216 -6.85 -5.45 -1.27
CA GLY A 216 -7.29 -5.93 0.04
C GLY A 216 -8.47 -6.89 -0.07
N TYR A 217 -8.56 -7.82 0.87
CA TYR A 217 -9.57 -8.87 0.86
C TYR A 217 -10.97 -8.29 1.10
N GLY A 218 -11.83 -8.36 0.08
CA GLY A 218 -13.23 -7.94 0.16
C GLY A 218 -14.19 -9.08 0.49
N PHE A 219 -13.82 -10.34 0.29
CA PHE A 219 -14.75 -11.47 0.47
C PHE A 219 -15.25 -11.62 1.90
N GLY A 220 -16.55 -11.93 2.03
CA GLY A 220 -17.19 -12.14 3.33
C GLY A 220 -17.25 -10.88 4.18
N SER A 221 -17.05 -9.71 3.57
CA SER A 221 -17.44 -8.40 4.12
C SER A 221 -18.90 -8.12 3.73
N ILE A 222 -19.18 -6.95 3.18
CA ILE A 222 -20.48 -6.60 2.59
C ILE A 222 -20.71 -7.40 1.28
N ASP A 223 -19.64 -7.78 0.56
CA ASP A 223 -19.77 -8.51 -0.70
C ASP A 223 -20.04 -10.02 -0.49
N PRO A 224 -21.06 -10.58 -1.18
CA PRO A 224 -21.39 -12.00 -1.09
C PRO A 224 -20.44 -12.91 -1.89
N ASN A 225 -19.62 -12.35 -2.80
CA ASN A 225 -18.69 -13.06 -3.67
C ASN A 225 -17.24 -12.56 -3.47
N PRO A 226 -16.21 -13.36 -3.80
CA PRO A 226 -14.83 -12.92 -3.61
C PRO A 226 -14.48 -11.68 -4.45
N THR A 227 -14.33 -10.56 -3.76
CA THR A 227 -13.94 -9.26 -4.33
C THR A 227 -12.57 -8.85 -3.78
N ILE A 228 -11.88 -8.04 -4.58
CA ILE A 228 -10.65 -7.35 -4.21
C ILE A 228 -11.00 -5.87 -4.09
N TRP A 229 -10.84 -5.34 -2.88
CA TRP A 229 -11.02 -3.92 -2.61
C TRP A 229 -9.71 -3.17 -2.82
N GLY A 230 -9.82 -1.84 -2.91
CA GLY A 230 -8.68 -0.93 -2.96
C GLY A 230 -9.04 0.46 -3.50
N GLY A 231 -10.33 0.78 -3.56
CA GLY A 231 -10.85 2.06 -4.06
C GLY A 231 -12.07 2.49 -3.26
N GLU A 232 -12.02 2.29 -1.93
CA GLU A 232 -13.19 2.41 -1.07
C GLU A 232 -13.21 3.72 -0.30
N PHE A 233 -14.41 4.17 0.01
CA PHE A 233 -14.71 5.23 0.97
C PHE A 233 -15.53 4.61 2.10
N LEU A 234 -14.96 4.62 3.30
CA LEU A 234 -15.54 3.99 4.49
C LEU A 234 -15.88 5.07 5.53
N LEU A 235 -17.17 5.23 5.83
CA LEU A 235 -17.59 5.97 7.02
C LEU A 235 -17.23 5.10 8.23
N SER A 236 -16.26 5.54 9.04
CA SER A 236 -15.58 4.68 10.03
C SER A 236 -15.59 5.30 11.41
N SER A 237 -15.96 4.48 12.41
CA SER A 237 -15.72 4.70 13.83
C SER A 237 -14.70 3.66 14.33
N TYR A 238 -14.37 3.61 15.62
CA TYR A 238 -13.51 2.54 16.18
C TYR A 238 -14.22 1.19 16.35
N HIS A 239 -15.56 1.17 16.26
CA HIS A 239 -16.39 -0.01 16.48
C HIS A 239 -16.86 -0.64 15.18
N GLU A 240 -17.22 0.19 14.20
CA GLU A 240 -17.79 -0.26 12.94
C GLU A 240 -17.40 0.64 11.76
N TYR A 241 -17.68 0.14 10.56
CA TYR A 241 -17.58 0.91 9.33
C TYR A 241 -18.75 0.63 8.40
N LYS A 242 -19.07 1.61 7.56
CA LYS A 242 -19.98 1.49 6.42
C LYS A 242 -19.24 1.86 5.14
N ARG A 243 -19.23 0.96 4.17
CA ARG A 243 -18.78 1.27 2.80
C ARG A 243 -19.83 2.16 2.13
N VAL A 244 -19.47 3.41 1.86
CA VAL A 244 -20.39 4.44 1.33
C VAL A 244 -20.14 4.74 -0.14
N TYR A 245 -18.88 4.75 -0.58
CA TYR A 245 -18.55 4.82 -2.00
C TYR A 245 -17.48 3.81 -2.38
N HIS A 246 -17.49 3.38 -3.64
CA HIS A 246 -16.41 2.60 -4.23
C HIS A 246 -16.30 2.80 -5.73
N PHE A 247 -15.13 2.51 -6.29
CA PHE A 247 -14.97 2.41 -7.74
C PHE A 247 -15.74 1.22 -8.31
N ASP A 248 -16.34 1.41 -9.48
CA ASP A 248 -17.05 0.36 -10.19
C ASP A 248 -16.13 -0.84 -10.47
N TYR A 249 -16.71 -2.05 -10.39
CA TYR A 249 -15.92 -3.26 -10.46
C TYR A 249 -15.45 -3.57 -11.89
N PHE A 250 -14.19 -4.01 -11.99
CA PHE A 250 -13.64 -4.65 -13.18
C PHE A 250 -13.00 -6.00 -12.81
N LYS A 251 -12.57 -6.79 -13.80
CA LYS A 251 -12.02 -8.13 -13.58
C LYS A 251 -10.49 -8.10 -13.61
N LEU A 252 -9.83 -8.70 -12.62
CA LEU A 252 -8.37 -8.88 -12.67
C LEU A 252 -8.00 -10.16 -13.41
N LEU A 253 -7.70 -10.04 -14.70
CA LEU A 253 -7.42 -11.19 -15.58
C LEU A 253 -6.16 -11.93 -15.13
N GLY A 254 -6.34 -13.14 -14.59
CA GLY A 254 -5.24 -13.96 -14.07
C GLY A 254 -4.91 -13.71 -12.59
N GLY A 255 -5.75 -12.97 -11.86
CA GLY A 255 -5.57 -12.72 -10.43
C GLY A 255 -4.24 -12.02 -10.13
N GLU A 256 -3.38 -12.70 -9.37
CA GLU A 256 -2.04 -12.19 -9.00
C GLU A 256 -1.17 -11.82 -10.22
N LYS A 257 -1.33 -12.51 -11.36
CA LYS A 257 -0.59 -12.14 -12.58
C LYS A 257 -0.91 -10.73 -13.06
N ALA A 258 -2.13 -10.23 -12.84
CA ALA A 258 -2.51 -8.87 -13.22
C ALA A 258 -1.85 -7.80 -12.34
N VAL A 259 -1.39 -8.16 -11.14
CA VAL A 259 -0.60 -7.27 -10.27
C VAL A 259 0.80 -7.09 -10.87
N LEU A 260 1.42 -8.17 -11.36
CA LEU A 260 2.75 -8.13 -11.97
C LEU A 260 2.75 -7.64 -13.43
N GLU A 261 1.66 -7.86 -14.15
CA GLU A 261 1.51 -7.49 -15.56
C GLU A 261 0.38 -6.46 -15.75
N PRO A 262 0.63 -5.15 -15.53
CA PRO A 262 -0.35 -4.07 -15.78
C PRO A 262 -1.10 -4.15 -17.10
N LYS A 263 -0.47 -4.71 -18.15
CA LYS A 263 -1.10 -4.99 -19.45
C LYS A 263 -2.39 -5.81 -19.36
N ARG A 264 -2.49 -6.73 -18.39
CA ARG A 264 -3.70 -7.54 -18.15
C ARG A 264 -4.83 -6.70 -17.57
N THR A 265 -4.49 -5.79 -16.66
CA THR A 265 -5.45 -4.85 -16.09
C THR A 265 -5.93 -3.88 -17.18
N ALA A 266 -5.01 -3.31 -17.98
CA ALA A 266 -5.37 -2.49 -19.14
C ALA A 266 -6.32 -3.21 -20.09
N LEU A 267 -6.02 -4.46 -20.48
CA LEU A 267 -6.90 -5.26 -21.32
C LEU A 267 -8.29 -5.43 -20.69
N SER A 268 -8.39 -5.70 -19.38
CA SER A 268 -9.70 -5.81 -18.74
C SER A 268 -10.48 -4.50 -18.73
N LEU A 269 -9.82 -3.36 -18.49
CA LEU A 269 -10.49 -2.06 -18.52
C LEU A 269 -11.02 -1.76 -19.93
N LEU A 270 -10.22 -2.05 -20.96
CA LEU A 270 -10.61 -1.88 -22.36
C LEU A 270 -11.79 -2.79 -22.74
N ILE A 271 -11.74 -4.08 -22.40
CA ILE A 271 -12.85 -5.02 -22.67
C ILE A 271 -14.13 -4.57 -21.96
N HIS A 272 -14.03 -4.07 -20.74
CA HIS A 272 -15.21 -3.59 -20.02
C HIS A 272 -15.82 -2.35 -20.68
N ILE A 273 -15.02 -1.46 -21.30
CA ILE A 273 -15.52 -0.26 -21.99
C ILE A 273 -16.04 -0.57 -23.41
N TYR A 274 -15.32 -1.38 -24.17
CA TYR A 274 -15.52 -1.56 -25.62
C TYR A 274 -15.95 -2.99 -26.02
N GLY A 275 -16.12 -3.89 -25.05
CA GLY A 275 -16.44 -5.29 -25.32
C GLY A 275 -15.36 -5.97 -26.16
N ARG A 276 -15.78 -6.68 -27.21
CA ARG A 276 -14.88 -7.43 -28.09
C ARG A 276 -14.01 -6.54 -28.98
N ASP A 277 -14.50 -5.33 -29.31
CA ASP A 277 -13.77 -4.38 -30.16
C ASP A 277 -12.46 -3.92 -29.52
N ALA A 278 -12.35 -4.03 -28.19
CA ALA A 278 -11.12 -3.78 -27.44
C ALA A 278 -9.92 -4.59 -27.97
N LEU A 279 -10.14 -5.80 -28.50
CA LEU A 279 -9.07 -6.69 -28.94
C LEU A 279 -8.38 -6.19 -30.23
N GLU A 280 -9.06 -5.38 -31.02
CA GLU A 280 -8.60 -4.89 -32.32
C GLU A 280 -8.03 -3.45 -32.25
N MET A 281 -8.11 -2.80 -31.08
CA MET A 281 -7.57 -1.46 -30.91
C MET A 281 -6.05 -1.41 -31.11
N ASN A 282 -5.56 -0.31 -31.67
CA ASN A 282 -4.13 -0.08 -31.91
C ASN A 282 -3.46 0.64 -30.71
N LEU A 283 -3.38 -0.05 -29.57
CA LEU A 283 -2.70 0.42 -28.34
C LEU A 283 -1.47 -0.42 -28.04
N THR A 284 -0.39 0.17 -27.50
CA THR A 284 0.87 -0.56 -27.24
C THR A 284 0.69 -1.69 -26.23
N CYS A 285 -0.15 -1.52 -25.21
CA CYS A 285 -0.45 -2.57 -24.24
C CYS A 285 -1.02 -3.84 -24.89
N LEU A 286 -1.77 -3.71 -25.99
CA LEU A 286 -2.33 -4.85 -26.73
C LEU A 286 -1.28 -5.55 -27.61
N LYS A 287 -0.26 -4.81 -28.06
CA LYS A 287 0.90 -5.37 -28.79
C LYS A 287 1.83 -6.19 -27.90
N ALA A 288 1.73 -6.02 -26.57
CA ALA A 288 2.46 -6.82 -25.59
C ALA A 288 1.85 -8.22 -25.37
N PHE A 289 0.81 -8.58 -26.12
CA PHE A 289 0.21 -9.90 -26.15
C PHE A 289 0.25 -10.46 -27.57
N THR A 290 0.36 -11.78 -27.67
CA THR A 290 0.00 -12.49 -28.89
C THR A 290 -1.51 -12.40 -29.12
N GLU A 291 -1.94 -12.61 -30.37
CA GLU A 291 -3.37 -12.67 -30.70
C GLU A 291 -4.10 -13.73 -29.85
N ILE A 292 -3.58 -14.96 -29.82
CA ILE A 292 -4.13 -16.09 -29.07
C ILE A 292 -4.30 -15.75 -27.58
N GLU A 293 -3.32 -15.07 -26.96
CA GLU A 293 -3.44 -14.62 -25.56
C GLU A 293 -4.59 -13.64 -25.38
N ARG A 294 -4.79 -12.69 -26.30
CA ARG A 294 -5.90 -11.72 -26.23
C ARG A 294 -7.25 -12.42 -26.29
N GLN A 295 -7.47 -13.35 -27.21
CA GLN A 295 -8.75 -14.08 -27.27
C GLN A 295 -8.95 -15.02 -26.07
N GLY A 296 -7.88 -15.67 -25.60
CA GLY A 296 -7.93 -16.49 -24.39
C GLY A 296 -8.33 -15.67 -23.16
N LEU A 297 -7.74 -14.49 -22.98
CA LEU A 297 -8.05 -13.58 -21.88
C LEU A 297 -9.45 -12.96 -21.99
N PHE A 298 -9.92 -12.65 -23.20
CA PHE A 298 -11.32 -12.24 -23.41
C PHE A 298 -12.30 -13.35 -22.99
N THR A 299 -12.01 -14.60 -23.35
CA THR A 299 -12.84 -15.76 -22.95
C THR A 299 -12.83 -15.94 -21.42
N ALA A 300 -11.67 -15.78 -20.78
CA ALA A 300 -11.55 -15.81 -19.33
C ALA A 300 -12.33 -14.67 -18.66
N TRP A 301 -12.28 -13.47 -19.25
CA TRP A 301 -13.06 -12.32 -18.81
C TRP A 301 -14.56 -12.61 -18.90
N GLU A 302 -15.05 -13.08 -20.05
CA GLU A 302 -16.47 -13.36 -20.30
C GLU A 302 -17.01 -14.42 -19.32
N LYS A 303 -16.26 -15.52 -19.14
CA LYS A 303 -16.65 -16.64 -18.26
C LYS A 303 -16.33 -16.43 -16.79
N GLY A 304 -15.61 -15.36 -16.43
CA GLY A 304 -15.17 -15.12 -15.05
C GLY A 304 -14.13 -16.10 -14.52
N ILE A 305 -13.35 -16.74 -15.39
CA ILE A 305 -12.35 -17.75 -15.01
C ILE A 305 -11.09 -17.05 -14.52
N ASN A 306 -10.67 -17.33 -13.28
CA ASN A 306 -9.49 -16.70 -12.65
C ASN A 306 -9.46 -15.17 -12.84
N SER A 307 -10.63 -14.56 -12.68
CA SER A 307 -10.89 -13.15 -13.00
C SER A 307 -11.70 -12.49 -11.88
N PRO A 308 -11.17 -12.43 -10.65
CA PRO A 308 -11.89 -11.86 -9.51
C PRO A 308 -12.27 -10.40 -9.77
N LEU A 309 -13.41 -9.98 -9.21
CA LEU A 309 -13.85 -8.60 -9.27
C LEU A 309 -12.97 -7.71 -8.39
N CYS A 310 -12.66 -6.52 -8.89
CA CYS A 310 -11.71 -5.60 -8.30
C CYS A 310 -12.22 -4.15 -8.40
N SER A 311 -12.12 -3.41 -7.30
CA SER A 311 -12.40 -1.97 -7.23
C SER A 311 -11.13 -1.17 -6.90
N SER A 312 -9.94 -1.76 -7.05
CA SER A 312 -8.68 -1.14 -6.65
C SER A 312 -8.28 0.06 -7.52
N VAL A 313 -8.04 1.20 -6.88
CA VAL A 313 -7.43 2.37 -7.52
C VAL A 313 -5.98 2.11 -7.92
N GLY A 314 -5.22 1.37 -7.10
CA GLY A 314 -3.87 0.96 -7.48
C GLY A 314 -3.84 0.18 -8.80
N ARG A 315 -4.81 -0.71 -9.02
CA ARG A 315 -4.97 -1.44 -10.27
C ARG A 315 -5.48 -0.57 -11.43
N ILE A 316 -6.36 0.40 -11.17
CA ILE A 316 -6.76 1.39 -12.19
C ILE A 316 -5.55 2.23 -12.64
N ILE A 317 -4.66 2.63 -11.71
CA ILE A 317 -3.39 3.31 -12.02
C ILE A 317 -2.49 2.42 -12.88
N ASP A 318 -2.32 1.14 -12.54
CA ASP A 318 -1.55 0.18 -13.35
C ASP A 318 -2.12 0.06 -14.78
N GLY A 319 -3.44 -0.11 -14.89
CA GLY A 319 -4.11 -0.19 -16.19
C GLY A 319 -3.92 1.07 -17.02
N ALA A 320 -4.06 2.26 -16.40
CA ALA A 320 -3.83 3.53 -17.07
C ALA A 320 -2.38 3.70 -17.53
N ALA A 321 -1.40 3.31 -16.70
CA ALA A 321 0.03 3.38 -17.06
C ALA A 321 0.34 2.50 -18.27
N SER A 322 -0.24 1.31 -18.32
CA SER A 322 -0.08 0.39 -19.44
C SER A 322 -0.75 0.91 -20.72
N ILE A 323 -1.97 1.45 -20.64
CA ILE A 323 -2.67 2.08 -21.78
C ILE A 323 -1.85 3.25 -22.36
N LEU A 324 -1.24 4.03 -21.48
CA LEU A 324 -0.38 5.18 -21.82
C LEU A 324 1.05 4.79 -22.21
N ASP A 325 1.34 3.50 -22.33
CA ASP A 325 2.64 2.95 -22.76
C ASP A 325 3.82 3.28 -21.85
N LEU A 326 3.57 3.42 -20.55
CA LEU A 326 4.64 3.61 -19.57
C LEU A 326 5.29 2.29 -19.16
N LEU A 327 4.45 1.27 -18.94
CA LEU A 327 4.90 0.00 -18.35
C LEU A 327 3.90 -1.13 -18.62
N GLN A 328 4.41 -2.30 -19.00
CA GLN A 328 3.58 -3.49 -19.27
C GLN A 328 3.77 -4.60 -18.23
N VAL A 329 4.92 -4.61 -17.54
CA VAL A 329 5.30 -5.56 -16.47
C VAL A 329 6.02 -4.77 -15.38
N ILE A 330 5.59 -4.91 -14.13
CA ILE A 330 6.26 -4.27 -12.99
C ILE A 330 7.42 -5.13 -12.48
N SER A 331 8.44 -4.45 -11.96
CA SER A 331 9.59 -5.04 -11.29
C SER A 331 9.53 -4.91 -9.77
N TYR A 332 8.74 -3.97 -9.27
CA TYR A 332 8.47 -3.76 -7.85
C TYR A 332 7.10 -3.11 -7.66
N GLU A 333 6.58 -3.21 -6.44
CA GLU A 333 5.25 -2.71 -6.10
C GLU A 333 5.16 -1.18 -6.21
N GLY A 334 4.10 -0.68 -6.83
CA GLY A 334 3.83 0.76 -6.97
C GLY A 334 4.60 1.45 -8.08
N GLN A 335 5.38 0.72 -8.89
CA GLN A 335 6.21 1.29 -9.98
C GLN A 335 5.41 2.19 -10.93
N SER A 336 4.23 1.76 -11.39
CA SER A 336 3.37 2.55 -12.29
C SER A 336 3.00 3.91 -11.69
N GLY A 337 2.61 3.93 -10.42
CA GLY A 337 2.24 5.15 -9.70
C GLY A 337 3.42 6.09 -9.48
N MET A 338 4.62 5.55 -9.25
CA MET A 338 5.85 6.34 -9.13
C MET A 338 6.27 6.97 -10.46
N MET A 339 6.16 6.24 -11.57
CA MET A 339 6.46 6.77 -12.91
C MET A 339 5.46 7.87 -13.29
N MET A 340 4.17 7.68 -13.01
CA MET A 340 3.17 8.72 -13.25
C MET A 340 3.38 9.96 -12.39
N GLU A 341 3.80 9.80 -11.13
CA GLU A 341 4.15 10.92 -10.26
C GLU A 341 5.28 11.76 -10.85
N ASP A 342 6.30 11.13 -11.43
CA ASP A 342 7.47 11.79 -11.99
C ASP A 342 7.16 12.65 -13.23
N ILE A 343 6.18 12.20 -14.02
CA ILE A 343 5.76 12.84 -15.27
C ILE A 343 4.71 13.95 -15.03
N TYR A 344 4.17 14.05 -13.81
CA TYR A 344 3.11 15.00 -13.46
C TYR A 344 3.51 16.46 -13.72
N ASP A 345 2.61 17.23 -14.34
CA ASP A 345 2.82 18.65 -14.67
C ASP A 345 1.93 19.56 -13.81
N HIS A 346 2.51 20.20 -12.81
CA HIS A 346 1.79 21.10 -11.90
C HIS A 346 1.06 22.27 -12.58
N ARG A 347 1.36 22.60 -13.84
CA ARG A 347 0.69 23.67 -14.60
C ARG A 347 -0.69 23.25 -15.11
N VAL A 348 -0.92 21.95 -15.32
CA VAL A 348 -2.20 21.42 -15.80
C VAL A 348 -3.19 21.33 -14.62
N LYS A 349 -4.32 22.04 -14.74
CA LYS A 349 -5.33 22.18 -13.66
C LYS A 349 -6.66 21.51 -13.97
N ASP A 350 -6.90 21.15 -15.21
CA ASP A 350 -8.11 20.44 -15.61
C ASP A 350 -8.01 18.94 -15.28
N PHE A 351 -9.12 18.23 -15.48
CA PHE A 351 -9.31 16.82 -15.18
C PHE A 351 -10.28 16.22 -16.20
N TYR A 352 -10.29 14.89 -16.33
CA TYR A 352 -11.25 14.18 -17.18
C TYR A 352 -12.64 14.06 -16.53
N PRO A 353 -13.71 14.00 -17.33
CA PRO A 353 -15.07 13.79 -16.83
C PRO A 353 -15.23 12.41 -16.17
N TYR A 354 -16.01 12.38 -15.10
CA TYR A 354 -16.39 11.16 -14.39
C TYR A 354 -17.82 11.28 -13.88
N MET A 355 -18.39 10.16 -13.43
CA MET A 355 -19.73 10.11 -12.88
C MET A 355 -19.71 9.36 -11.55
N ILE A 356 -20.45 9.89 -10.58
CA ILE A 356 -20.77 9.21 -9.34
C ILE A 356 -22.28 9.01 -9.32
N LYS A 357 -22.72 7.78 -9.11
CA LYS A 357 -24.15 7.46 -9.00
C LYS A 357 -24.36 6.31 -8.03
N ASP A 358 -25.32 6.47 -7.12
CA ASP A 358 -25.72 5.44 -6.14
C ASP A 358 -24.53 4.88 -5.31
N GLY A 359 -23.56 5.75 -4.96
CA GLY A 359 -22.34 5.35 -4.25
C GLY A 359 -21.25 4.71 -5.12
N ILE A 360 -21.44 4.60 -6.44
CA ILE A 360 -20.48 4.00 -7.37
C ILE A 360 -19.77 5.09 -8.17
N ILE A 361 -18.44 5.02 -8.22
CA ILE A 361 -17.57 5.90 -9.00
C ILE A 361 -17.23 5.19 -10.32
N TYR A 362 -17.70 5.73 -11.43
CA TYR A 362 -17.53 5.14 -12.75
C TYR A 362 -16.23 5.60 -13.42
N TRP A 363 -15.24 4.70 -13.44
CA TRP A 363 -13.93 4.96 -14.03
C TRP A 363 -13.90 4.96 -15.56
N GLN A 364 -14.92 4.39 -16.18
CA GLN A 364 -15.02 4.20 -17.63
C GLN A 364 -14.94 5.54 -18.38
N GLY A 365 -15.58 6.59 -17.83
CA GLY A 365 -15.62 7.91 -18.43
C GLY A 365 -14.24 8.53 -18.59
N PHE A 366 -13.45 8.54 -17.51
CA PHE A 366 -12.12 9.14 -17.55
C PHE A 366 -11.10 8.30 -18.30
N ILE A 367 -11.23 6.96 -18.31
CA ILE A 367 -10.35 6.10 -19.13
C ILE A 367 -10.64 6.30 -20.62
N ARG A 368 -11.91 6.39 -21.02
CA ARG A 368 -12.29 6.69 -22.40
C ARG A 368 -11.75 8.05 -22.84
N ALA A 369 -11.99 9.09 -22.04
CA ALA A 369 -11.49 10.43 -22.32
C ALA A 369 -9.95 10.47 -22.43
N MET A 370 -9.24 9.73 -21.57
CA MET A 370 -7.78 9.61 -21.61
C MET A 370 -7.24 8.95 -22.89
N ILE A 371 -7.95 7.95 -23.42
CA ILE A 371 -7.58 7.28 -24.69
C ILE A 371 -7.79 8.21 -25.88
N GLU A 372 -8.88 8.99 -25.86
CA GLU A 372 -9.23 9.94 -26.92
C GLU A 372 -8.40 11.23 -26.88
N ASP A 373 -7.84 11.58 -25.72
CA ASP A 373 -7.00 12.76 -25.54
C ASP A 373 -5.79 12.71 -26.50
N ARG A 374 -5.55 13.81 -27.21
CA ARG A 374 -4.43 13.98 -28.16
C ARG A 374 -3.30 14.82 -27.59
N SER A 375 -3.39 15.23 -26.33
CA SER A 375 -2.36 15.99 -25.62
C SER A 375 -1.11 15.15 -25.36
N GLU A 376 -0.02 15.83 -24.99
CA GLU A 376 1.21 15.18 -24.54
C GLU A 376 0.98 14.29 -23.31
N ILE A 377 1.86 13.30 -23.12
CA ILE A 377 1.74 12.28 -22.07
C ILE A 377 1.66 12.86 -20.65
N ASN A 378 2.41 13.93 -20.37
CA ASN A 378 2.39 14.63 -19.10
C ASN A 378 1.02 15.26 -18.81
N VAL A 379 0.36 15.83 -19.83
CA VAL A 379 -0.98 16.39 -19.69
C VAL A 379 -1.98 15.28 -19.40
N LYS A 380 -1.90 14.15 -20.11
CA LYS A 380 -2.81 13.01 -19.92
C LYS A 380 -2.73 12.42 -18.51
N ILE A 381 -1.51 12.16 -18.03
CA ILE A 381 -1.26 11.64 -16.68
C ILE A 381 -1.73 12.63 -15.63
N THR A 382 -1.46 13.92 -15.85
CA THR A 382 -1.89 14.96 -14.90
C THR A 382 -3.40 15.04 -14.78
N ARG A 383 -4.12 15.03 -15.91
CA ARG A 383 -5.59 15.01 -15.91
C ARG A 383 -6.14 13.78 -15.20
N PHE A 384 -5.55 12.61 -15.41
CA PHE A 384 -5.93 11.37 -14.73
C PHE A 384 -5.74 11.47 -13.21
N ILE A 385 -4.59 11.94 -12.74
CA ILE A 385 -4.32 12.14 -11.30
C ILE A 385 -5.25 13.22 -10.71
N ASN A 386 -5.48 14.32 -11.43
CA ASN A 386 -6.39 15.37 -11.02
C ASN A 386 -7.84 14.86 -10.93
N THR A 387 -8.28 13.96 -11.83
CA THR A 387 -9.59 13.32 -11.74
C THR A 387 -9.75 12.53 -10.46
N LEU A 388 -8.77 11.69 -10.10
CA LEU A 388 -8.81 10.94 -8.84
C LEU A 388 -8.89 11.88 -7.63
N ALA A 389 -8.09 12.95 -7.63
CA ALA A 389 -8.13 13.94 -6.55
C ALA A 389 -9.48 14.66 -6.45
N GLN A 390 -10.06 15.02 -7.60
CA GLN A 390 -11.34 15.71 -7.71
C GLN A 390 -12.49 14.82 -7.21
N THR A 391 -12.47 13.51 -7.53
CA THR A 391 -13.42 12.52 -7.00
C THR A 391 -13.40 12.47 -5.47
N VAL A 392 -12.21 12.45 -4.85
CA VAL A 392 -12.12 12.44 -3.37
C VAL A 392 -12.76 13.68 -2.77
N VAL A 393 -12.45 14.84 -3.35
CA VAL A 393 -12.88 16.13 -2.82
C VAL A 393 -14.39 16.33 -3.00
N GLU A 394 -14.96 15.93 -4.14
CA GLU A 394 -16.41 15.98 -4.38
C GLU A 394 -17.18 15.14 -3.35
N ILE A 395 -16.75 13.89 -3.11
CA ILE A 395 -17.38 13.02 -2.11
C ILE A 395 -17.18 13.58 -0.69
N ALA A 396 -16.01 14.14 -0.39
CA ALA A 396 -15.73 14.74 0.91
C ALA A 396 -16.64 15.93 1.20
N GLU A 397 -16.92 16.78 0.21
CA GLU A 397 -17.87 17.88 0.34
C GLU A 397 -19.29 17.40 0.59
N GLU A 398 -19.74 16.36 -0.13
CA GLU A 398 -21.09 15.79 0.04
C GLU A 398 -21.30 15.25 1.46
N ILE A 399 -20.30 14.56 2.03
CA ILE A 399 -20.41 13.93 3.36
C ILE A 399 -20.20 14.95 4.50
N GLY A 400 -19.36 15.96 4.32
CA GLY A 400 -19.23 17.06 5.27
C GLY A 400 -18.56 16.74 6.62
N ILE A 401 -17.77 15.65 6.70
CA ILE A 401 -16.97 15.29 7.89
C ILE A 401 -15.48 15.21 7.54
N PRO A 402 -14.56 15.17 8.53
CA PRO A 402 -13.13 15.01 8.25
C PRO A 402 -12.84 13.76 7.44
N ILE A 403 -11.91 13.86 6.49
CA ILE A 403 -11.51 12.73 5.65
C ILE A 403 -10.12 12.22 6.04
N GLY A 404 -9.93 10.90 6.03
CA GLY A 404 -8.62 10.28 6.28
C GLY A 404 -8.08 9.59 5.03
N LEU A 405 -6.91 10.00 4.53
CA LEU A 405 -6.27 9.40 3.36
C LEU A 405 -5.34 8.27 3.81
N THR A 406 -5.61 7.04 3.38
CA THR A 406 -4.90 5.84 3.84
C THR A 406 -4.89 4.72 2.78
N GLY A 407 -3.98 3.76 2.90
CA GLY A 407 -3.68 2.77 1.86
C GLY A 407 -2.51 3.17 0.98
N GLY A 408 -1.92 2.19 0.29
CA GLY A 408 -0.68 2.32 -0.46
C GLY A 408 -0.67 3.40 -1.55
N VAL A 409 -1.83 3.75 -2.12
CA VAL A 409 -1.94 4.76 -3.20
C VAL A 409 -1.56 6.17 -2.72
N PHE A 410 -1.83 6.52 -1.45
CA PHE A 410 -1.53 7.85 -0.92
C PHE A 410 -0.05 8.08 -0.58
N GLN A 411 0.82 7.11 -0.87
CA GLN A 411 2.27 7.35 -0.99
C GLN A 411 2.63 8.18 -2.23
N ASN A 412 1.73 8.23 -3.22
CA ASN A 412 1.86 9.13 -4.37
C ASN A 412 1.77 10.58 -3.88
N LYS A 413 2.88 11.32 -4.04
CA LYS A 413 3.02 12.68 -3.51
C LYS A 413 2.08 13.65 -4.21
N VAL A 414 2.06 13.62 -5.54
CA VAL A 414 1.31 14.61 -6.33
C VAL A 414 -0.20 14.43 -6.14
N LEU A 415 -0.68 13.19 -6.03
CA LEU A 415 -2.09 12.90 -5.73
C LEU A 415 -2.48 13.41 -4.34
N THR A 416 -1.70 13.07 -3.32
CA THR A 416 -1.97 13.46 -1.94
C THR A 416 -1.91 14.97 -1.76
N GLU A 417 -0.89 15.64 -2.31
CA GLU A 417 -0.78 17.11 -2.30
C GLU A 417 -1.93 17.77 -3.07
N LYS A 418 -2.37 17.20 -4.19
CA LYS A 418 -3.51 17.72 -4.96
C LYS A 418 -4.80 17.65 -4.16
N ILE A 419 -5.07 16.53 -3.49
CA ILE A 419 -6.26 16.37 -2.64
C ILE A 419 -6.23 17.38 -1.50
N ILE A 420 -5.07 17.56 -0.85
CA ILE A 420 -4.89 18.55 0.22
C ILE A 420 -5.14 19.98 -0.32
N GLU A 421 -4.54 20.33 -1.46
CA GLU A 421 -4.69 21.65 -2.09
C GLU A 421 -6.17 21.97 -2.39
N LEU A 422 -6.88 21.01 -2.99
CA LEU A 422 -8.29 21.17 -3.36
C LEU A 422 -9.21 21.18 -2.13
N GLY A 423 -8.95 20.32 -1.14
CA GLY A 423 -9.73 20.25 0.09
C GLY A 423 -9.60 21.51 0.95
N ILE A 424 -8.40 22.09 1.07
CA ILE A 424 -8.18 23.36 1.79
C ILE A 424 -9.03 24.48 1.18
N LYS A 425 -9.09 24.57 -0.15
CA LYS A 425 -9.90 25.58 -0.86
C LYS A 425 -11.40 25.45 -0.55
N LYS A 426 -11.84 24.26 -0.13
CA LYS A 426 -13.23 23.93 0.18
C LYS A 426 -13.50 23.80 1.69
N GLY A 427 -12.52 24.12 2.53
CA GLY A 427 -12.66 24.03 4.00
C GLY A 427 -12.74 22.62 4.56
N ILE A 428 -12.33 21.59 3.78
CA ILE A 428 -12.35 20.19 4.21
C ILE A 428 -11.16 19.92 5.13
N THR A 429 -11.42 19.25 6.26
CA THR A 429 -10.36 18.76 7.15
C THR A 429 -9.82 17.43 6.60
N ILE A 430 -8.54 17.41 6.22
CA ILE A 430 -7.87 16.24 5.67
C ILE A 430 -6.84 15.71 6.67
N LEU A 431 -6.97 14.44 7.01
CA LEU A 431 -6.07 13.69 7.88
C LEU A 431 -5.17 12.80 7.02
N THR A 432 -3.87 12.88 7.25
CA THR A 432 -2.87 11.98 6.68
C THR A 432 -2.05 11.37 7.80
N HIS A 433 -1.42 10.23 7.52
CA HIS A 433 -0.51 9.59 8.48
C HIS A 433 0.69 10.49 8.81
N LYS A 434 1.18 10.37 10.05
CA LYS A 434 2.25 11.14 10.68
C LYS A 434 3.36 10.24 11.25
N ASN A 435 2.98 9.22 12.02
CA ASN A 435 3.93 8.36 12.74
C ASN A 435 4.04 6.96 12.15
N VAL A 436 3.08 6.53 11.34
CA VAL A 436 3.12 5.24 10.64
C VAL A 436 2.99 5.44 9.13
N PRO A 437 3.39 4.45 8.30
CA PRO A 437 3.13 4.51 6.88
C PRO A 437 1.64 4.42 6.55
N ALA A 438 1.22 5.06 5.46
CA ALA A 438 -0.14 4.88 4.93
C ALA A 438 -0.37 3.50 4.28
N ASN A 439 0.73 2.82 3.91
CA ASN A 439 0.68 1.47 3.38
C ASN A 439 0.54 0.42 4.49
N ASP A 440 0.53 -0.86 4.09
CA ASP A 440 0.44 -2.02 4.97
C ASP A 440 1.36 -2.03 6.21
N GLY A 441 2.52 -1.36 6.15
CA GLY A 441 3.40 -1.20 7.29
C GLY A 441 2.80 -0.41 8.48
N GLY A 442 1.69 0.32 8.27
CA GLY A 442 0.92 0.99 9.31
C GLY A 442 -0.33 0.24 9.77
N LEU A 443 -0.65 -0.92 9.19
CA LEU A 443 -1.91 -1.63 9.43
C LEU A 443 -2.06 -2.08 10.90
N PHE A 444 -0.95 -2.39 11.55
CA PHE A 444 -0.92 -2.83 12.96
C PHE A 444 -1.59 -1.82 13.91
N LEU A 445 -1.50 -0.52 13.61
CA LEU A 445 -2.02 0.52 14.49
C LEU A 445 -3.56 0.48 14.50
N GLY A 446 -4.15 0.29 13.32
CA GLY A 446 -5.59 0.10 13.17
C GLY A 446 -6.08 -1.18 13.83
N GLN A 447 -5.31 -2.26 13.74
CA GLN A 447 -5.60 -3.50 14.45
C GLN A 447 -5.60 -3.31 15.98
N ILE A 448 -4.66 -2.55 16.54
CA ILE A 448 -4.57 -2.30 17.99
C ILE A 448 -5.78 -1.54 18.51
N VAL A 449 -6.21 -0.48 17.82
CA VAL A 449 -7.29 0.40 18.29
C VAL A 449 -8.68 -0.15 17.99
N PHE A 450 -8.80 -1.24 17.23
CA PHE A 450 -10.08 -1.84 16.91
C PHE A 450 -10.83 -2.25 18.18
N GLN A 451 -12.07 -1.79 18.31
CA GLN A 451 -12.96 -2.10 19.40
C GLN A 451 -14.06 -3.05 18.91
N PRO A 452 -13.81 -4.38 18.87
CA PRO A 452 -14.84 -5.34 18.51
C PRO A 452 -16.00 -5.23 19.51
N LEU A 453 -17.22 -5.18 18.99
CA LEU A 453 -18.45 -5.16 19.77
C LEU A 453 -18.63 -6.41 20.63
#